data_AF-A0A067FXZ9-F1
#
_entry.id   AF-A0A067FXZ9-F1
#
_cell.length_a   1.000
_cell.length_b   1.000
_cell.length_c   1.000
_cell.angle_alpha   90.00
_cell.angle_beta   90.00
_cell.angle_gamma   90.00
#
_symmetry.space_group_name_H-M   'P 1'
#
loop_
_entity.id
_entity.type
_entity.pdbx_description
1 polymer ?
#
loop_
_entity_poly.entity_id
_entity_poly.type
_entity_poly.pdbx_seq_one_letter_code
_entity_poly.pdbx_strand_id
1 'polypeptide(L)'
;VYADKYQESGFTGAFNFYRAMDLNWELLAAREGTKVTIAMKFIVGDKDIGFESNGTREYITRDVFKRYIPNLEVVILDGHHFIQQERAQEVSNETLSFASFQDIE
;
A
#
# COMPACT_ATOMS: atom_id res chain seq x y z
N VAL A 1 -11.81 -21.04 6.09
CA VAL A 1 -12.24 -19.70 5.61
C VAL A 1 -11.58 -19.34 4.28
N TYR A 2 -10.28 -18.99 4.22
CA TYR A 2 -9.63 -18.63 2.94
C TYR A 2 -9.61 -19.79 1.92
N ALA A 3 -9.20 -20.99 2.35
CA ALA A 3 -9.14 -22.17 1.49
C ALA A 3 -10.52 -22.47 0.85
N ASP A 4 -11.58 -22.46 1.65
CA ASP A 4 -12.95 -22.72 1.18
C ASP A 4 -13.39 -21.69 0.14
N LYS A 5 -13.03 -20.41 0.34
CA LYS A 5 -13.38 -19.34 -0.60
C LYS A 5 -12.64 -19.46 -1.92
N TYR A 6 -11.35 -19.77 -1.90
CA TYR A 6 -10.60 -19.99 -3.14
C TYR A 6 -10.94 -21.31 -3.83
N GLN A 7 -11.42 -22.32 -3.11
CA GLN A 7 -11.98 -23.54 -3.71
C GLN A 7 -13.25 -23.24 -4.51
N GLU A 8 -14.09 -22.33 -4.01
CA GLU A 8 -15.32 -21.89 -4.69
C GLU A 8 -15.02 -20.97 -5.89
N SER A 9 -14.19 -19.94 -5.69
CA SER A 9 -13.95 -18.90 -6.72
C SER A 9 -12.86 -19.24 -7.73
N GLY A 10 -11.96 -20.17 -7.38
CA GLY A 10 -10.65 -20.30 -8.03
C GLY A 10 -9.80 -19.03 -7.88
N PHE A 11 -8.72 -18.94 -8.66
CA PHE A 11 -7.74 -17.84 -8.59
C PHE A 11 -7.74 -16.92 -9.82
N THR A 12 -8.51 -17.22 -10.86
CA THR A 12 -8.51 -16.46 -12.13
C THR A 12 -8.76 -14.97 -11.92
N GLY A 13 -9.75 -14.62 -11.08
CA GLY A 13 -10.06 -13.23 -10.77
C GLY A 13 -8.88 -12.50 -10.14
N ALA A 14 -8.24 -13.11 -9.13
CA ALA A 14 -7.06 -12.53 -8.48
C ALA A 14 -5.87 -12.40 -9.44
N PHE A 15 -5.62 -13.41 -10.29
CA PHE A 15 -4.54 -13.35 -11.28
C PHE A 15 -4.80 -12.36 -12.41
N ASN A 16 -6.04 -12.02 -12.73
CA ASN A 16 -6.36 -11.03 -13.76
C ASN A 16 -5.82 -9.63 -13.42
N PHE A 17 -5.66 -9.28 -12.15
CA PHE A 17 -5.03 -8.00 -11.75
C PHE A 17 -3.60 -7.90 -12.29
N TYR A 18 -2.82 -8.98 -12.20
CA TYR A 18 -1.45 -9.03 -12.73
C TYR A 18 -1.44 -9.06 -14.27
N ARG A 19 -2.38 -9.77 -14.90
CA ARG A 19 -2.49 -9.82 -16.37
C ARG A 19 -2.82 -8.47 -17.00
N ALA A 20 -3.48 -7.59 -16.26
CA ALA A 20 -3.86 -6.25 -16.70
C ALA A 20 -2.84 -5.17 -16.32
N MET A 21 -1.69 -5.52 -15.74
CA MET A 21 -0.72 -4.53 -15.23
C MET A 21 -0.17 -3.62 -16.34
N ASP A 22 0.16 -4.17 -17.51
CA ASP A 22 0.64 -3.39 -18.67
C ASP A 22 -0.47 -2.49 -19.23
N LEU A 23 -1.71 -3.01 -19.32
CA LEU A 23 -2.85 -2.21 -19.75
C LEU A 23 -3.14 -1.05 -18.78
N ASN A 24 -3.04 -1.29 -17.47
CA ASN A 24 -3.17 -0.24 -16.48
C ASN A 24 -2.10 0.85 -16.66
N TRP A 25 -0.86 0.46 -16.98
CA TRP A 25 0.22 1.40 -17.26
C TRP A 25 -0.11 2.29 -18.47
N GLU A 26 -0.58 1.71 -19.58
CA GLU A 26 -0.98 2.46 -20.78
C GLU A 26 -2.14 3.43 -20.51
N LEU A 27 -3.18 2.97 -19.80
CA LEU A 27 -4.36 3.78 -19.49
C LEU A 27 -4.04 4.92 -18.52
N LEU A 28 -3.05 4.76 -17.66
CA LEU A 28 -2.61 5.79 -16.72
C LEU A 28 -1.57 6.76 -17.31
N ALA A 29 -1.20 6.64 -18.59
CA ALA A 29 -0.24 7.56 -19.23
C ALA A 29 -0.65 9.03 -19.10
N ALA A 30 -1.95 9.34 -19.20
CA ALA A 30 -2.46 10.70 -19.02
C ALA A 30 -2.30 11.26 -17.59
N ARG A 31 -1.89 10.44 -16.62
CA ARG A 31 -1.64 10.82 -15.22
C ARG A 31 -0.16 10.94 -14.90
N GLU A 32 0.73 10.78 -15.87
CA GLU A 32 2.16 10.93 -15.66
C GLU A 32 2.50 12.27 -14.97
N GLY A 33 3.34 12.21 -13.94
CA GLY A 33 3.76 13.39 -13.15
C GLY A 33 2.69 14.00 -12.24
N THR A 34 1.45 13.50 -12.25
CA THR A 34 0.38 13.99 -11.37
C THR A 34 0.70 13.64 -9.92
N LYS A 35 0.50 14.60 -9.01
CA LYS A 35 0.66 14.38 -7.56
C LYS A 35 -0.65 13.92 -6.92
N VAL A 36 -0.54 13.06 -5.92
CA VAL A 36 -1.65 12.73 -5.03
C VAL A 36 -1.64 13.72 -3.87
N THR A 37 -2.65 14.59 -3.79
CA THR A 37 -2.67 15.71 -2.83
C THR A 37 -3.55 15.48 -1.60
N ILE A 38 -4.28 14.37 -1.54
CA ILE A 38 -5.01 13.99 -0.34
C ILE A 38 -4.02 13.60 0.77
N ALA A 39 -4.42 13.79 2.04
CA ALA A 39 -3.67 13.25 3.16
C ALA A 39 -3.58 11.72 3.05
N MET A 40 -2.40 11.16 3.29
CA MET A 40 -2.16 9.73 3.16
C MET A 40 -1.25 9.23 4.28
N LYS A 41 -1.61 8.09 4.88
CA LYS A 41 -0.74 7.29 5.73
C LYS A 41 -0.43 5.96 5.05
N PHE A 42 0.84 5.67 4.85
CA PHE A 42 1.32 4.40 4.30
C PHE A 42 1.97 3.57 5.40
N ILE A 43 1.48 2.36 5.62
CA ILE A 43 1.94 1.44 6.67
C ILE A 43 2.52 0.19 6.01
N VAL A 44 3.74 -0.20 6.36
CA VAL A 44 4.42 -1.36 5.77
C VAL A 44 5.24 -2.13 6.81
N GLY A 45 5.40 -3.43 6.60
CA GLY A 45 6.31 -4.27 7.39
C GLY A 45 7.76 -4.15 6.91
N ASP A 46 8.72 -4.07 7.83
CA ASP A 46 10.16 -3.97 7.54
C ASP A 46 10.76 -5.21 6.83
N LYS A 47 10.02 -6.32 6.84
CA LYS A 47 10.36 -7.61 6.18
C LYS A 47 9.40 -7.95 5.04
N ASP A 48 8.55 -7.02 4.60
CA ASP A 48 7.68 -7.23 3.44
C ASP A 48 8.52 -7.42 2.18
N ILE A 49 8.29 -8.51 1.44
CA ILE A 49 9.00 -8.81 0.19
C ILE A 49 8.86 -7.68 -0.84
N GLY A 50 7.70 -7.02 -0.92
CA GLY A 50 7.46 -5.87 -1.78
C GLY A 50 8.23 -4.63 -1.31
N PHE A 51 8.39 -4.44 0.00
CA PHE A 51 9.23 -3.37 0.54
C PHE A 51 10.71 -3.59 0.20
N GLU A 52 11.18 -4.84 0.29
CA GLU A 52 12.57 -5.21 -0.03
C GLU A 52 12.89 -5.31 -1.53
N SER A 53 11.87 -5.31 -2.40
CA SER A 53 12.06 -5.57 -3.83
C SER A 53 12.39 -4.30 -4.62
N ASN A 54 13.17 -4.47 -5.70
CA ASN A 54 13.26 -3.53 -6.83
C ASN A 54 13.43 -2.03 -6.49
N GLY A 55 14.18 -1.70 -5.44
CA GLY A 55 14.41 -0.32 -5.03
C GLY A 55 13.23 0.35 -4.30
N THR A 56 12.20 -0.42 -3.93
CA THR A 56 10.98 0.09 -3.29
C THR A 56 11.27 0.65 -1.90
N ARG A 57 12.14 0.01 -1.11
CA ARG A 57 12.62 0.55 0.18
C ARG A 57 13.23 1.93 0.00
N GLU A 58 14.13 2.12 -0.96
CA GLU A 58 14.76 3.40 -1.23
C GLU A 58 13.76 4.43 -1.73
N TYR A 59 12.80 4.02 -2.57
CA TYR A 59 11.73 4.90 -3.04
C TYR A 59 10.90 5.44 -1.87
N ILE A 60 10.48 4.56 -0.94
CA ILE A 60 9.62 4.89 0.20
C ILE A 60 10.37 5.68 1.29
N THR A 61 11.59 5.29 1.61
CA THR A 61 12.36 5.88 2.74
C THR A 61 13.06 7.19 2.37
N ARG A 62 13.15 7.53 1.08
CA ARG A 62 13.72 8.80 0.59
C ARG A 62 12.62 9.76 0.16
N ASP A 63 13.04 10.94 -0.28
CA ASP A 63 12.13 12.02 -0.69
C ASP A 63 11.34 11.76 -1.98
N VAL A 64 11.63 10.65 -2.69
CA VAL A 64 10.98 10.36 -3.98
C VAL A 64 9.49 10.08 -3.78
N PHE A 65 9.12 9.25 -2.81
CA PHE A 65 7.70 8.95 -2.56
C PHE A 65 6.92 10.21 -2.14
N LYS A 66 7.49 11.01 -1.24
CA LYS A 66 6.93 12.31 -0.81
C LYS A 66 6.85 13.35 -1.94
N ARG A 67 7.69 13.25 -2.97
CA ARG A 67 7.61 14.15 -4.14
C ARG A 67 6.29 13.97 -4.91
N TYR A 68 5.81 12.74 -5.00
CA TYR A 68 4.55 12.40 -5.67
C TYR A 68 3.34 12.48 -4.74
N ILE A 69 3.56 12.32 -3.43
CA ILE A 69 2.52 12.39 -2.38
C ILE A 69 2.97 13.38 -1.29
N PRO A 70 2.74 14.69 -1.48
CA PRO A 70 3.27 15.71 -0.56
C PRO A 70 2.77 15.57 0.89
N ASN A 71 1.54 15.08 1.06
CA ASN A 71 0.86 14.95 2.35
C ASN A 71 0.95 13.50 2.88
N LEU A 72 2.13 12.88 2.73
CA LEU A 72 2.39 11.48 3.09
C LEU A 72 3.08 11.33 4.45
N GLU A 73 2.46 10.54 5.32
CA GLU A 73 3.08 9.93 6.50
C GLU A 73 3.45 8.47 6.20
N VAL A 74 4.65 8.03 6.60
CA VAL A 74 5.11 6.65 6.42
C VAL A 74 5.37 6.04 7.79
N VAL A 75 4.78 4.87 8.04
CA VAL A 75 4.98 4.06 9.25
C VAL A 75 5.55 2.70 8.83
N ILE A 76 6.69 2.35 9.40
CA ILE A 76 7.35 1.06 9.17
C ILE A 76 7.29 0.28 10.48
N LEU A 77 6.64 -0.88 10.45
CA LEU A 77 6.45 -1.76 11.61
C LEU A 77 7.31 -3.02 11.46
N ASP A 78 7.62 -3.67 12.57
CA ASP A 78 8.26 -4.98 12.57
C ASP A 78 7.26 -6.04 12.06
N GLY A 79 7.45 -6.58 10.85
CA GLY A 79 6.56 -7.59 10.28
C GLY A 79 6.74 -7.78 8.79
N HIS A 80 5.97 -8.70 8.21
CA HIS A 80 6.06 -9.06 6.80
C HIS A 80 4.88 -8.51 5.99
N HIS A 81 4.46 -9.24 4.96
CA HIS A 81 3.52 -8.76 3.95
C HIS A 81 2.09 -8.56 4.48
N PHE A 82 1.66 -9.36 5.46
CA PHE A 82 0.31 -9.26 6.02
C PHE A 82 0.35 -8.49 7.34
N ILE A 83 0.91 -7.28 7.30
CA ILE A 83 1.19 -6.47 8.50
C ILE A 83 -0.06 -6.21 9.36
N GLN A 84 -1.22 -6.08 8.74
CA GLN A 84 -2.51 -5.91 9.42
C GLN A 84 -2.97 -7.16 10.19
N GLN A 85 -2.44 -8.34 9.85
CA GLN A 85 -2.69 -9.58 10.62
C GLN A 85 -1.59 -9.81 11.65
N GLU A 86 -0.32 -9.55 11.31
CA GLU A 86 0.84 -9.74 12.20
C GLU A 86 0.89 -8.71 13.34
N ARG A 87 0.51 -7.46 13.06
CA ARG A 87 0.55 -6.30 13.96
C ARG A 87 -0.82 -5.60 14.01
N ALA A 88 -1.89 -6.38 14.14
CA ALA A 88 -3.27 -5.90 14.06
C ALA A 88 -3.58 -4.70 14.97
N GLN A 89 -3.09 -4.71 16.21
CA GLN A 89 -3.33 -3.62 17.17
C GLN A 89 -2.61 -2.33 16.76
N GLU A 90 -1.35 -2.42 16.33
CA GLU A 90 -0.56 -1.28 15.89
C GLU A 90 -1.17 -0.65 14.62
N VAL A 91 -1.51 -1.49 13.63
CA VAL A 91 -2.18 -1.02 12.41
C VAL A 91 -3.54 -0.35 12.71
N SER A 92 -4.32 -0.92 13.64
CA SER A 92 -5.59 -0.33 14.07
C SER A 92 -5.38 1.03 14.76
N ASN A 93 -4.38 1.15 15.63
CA ASN A 93 -4.04 2.40 16.31
C ASN A 93 -3.62 3.47 15.31
N GLU A 94 -2.77 3.13 14.34
CA GLU A 94 -2.33 4.05 13.28
C GLU A 94 -3.51 4.53 12.43
N THR A 95 -4.43 3.63 12.09
CA THR A 95 -5.64 3.94 11.32
C THR A 95 -6.55 4.90 12.09
N LEU A 96 -6.82 4.61 13.37
CA LEU A 96 -7.67 5.46 14.22
C LEU A 96 -7.04 6.83 14.46
N SER A 97 -5.73 6.88 14.69
CA SER A 97 -4.99 8.13 14.85
C SER A 97 -5.05 8.99 13.59
N PHE A 98 -4.95 8.36 12.40
CA PHE A 98 -5.04 9.08 11.13
C PHE A 98 -6.46 9.61 10.89
N ALA A 99 -7.49 8.79 11.12
CA ALA A 99 -8.88 9.21 10.97
C ALA A 99 -9.25 10.37 11.91
N SER A 100 -8.87 10.26 13.20
CA SER A 100 -9.16 11.30 14.20
C SER A 100 -8.47 12.63 13.90
N PHE A 101 -7.32 12.61 13.22
CA PHE A 101 -6.65 13.83 12.76
C PHE A 101 -7.42 14.53 11.63
N GLN A 102 -8.06 13.77 10.74
CA GLN A 102 -8.86 14.33 9.64
C GLN A 102 -10.18 14.95 10.12
N ASP A 103 -10.71 14.53 11.27
CA ASP A 103 -11.94 15.11 11.84
C ASP A 103 -11.72 16.48 12.52
N ILE A 104 -10.46 16.94 12.63
CA ILE A 104 -10.07 18.20 13.32
C ILE A 104 -9.83 19.35 12.32
N GLU A 105 -9.76 19.07 11.01
CA GLU A 105 -9.68 20.06 9.92
C GLU A 105 -11.03 20.26 9.21
#